data_AF-C6XQB0-F1
#
_entry.id   AF-C6XQB0-F1
#
_cell.length_a   1.000
_cell.length_b   1.000
_cell.length_c   1.000
_cell.angle_alpha   90.00
_cell.angle_beta   90.00
_cell.angle_gamma   90.00
#
_symmetry.space_group_name_H-M   'P 1'
#
loop_
_entity.id
_entity.type
_entity.pdbx_description
1 polymer ?
#
loop_
_entity_poly.entity_id
_entity_poly.type
_entity_poly.pdbx_seq_one_letter_code
_entity_poly.pdbx_strand_id
1 'polypeptide(L)'
;MRRSFLAILGACAGLSVSSLPAFAEEANSAYVQSENKVVAEMKSPRSLFLLRCSGCHQASGGGSLGGGVPQFQGYLGPMANDPEGRVYIAHVPGVVSARLNDGQLVDVLNYLIDEWGEDTQGDRPPHFTVEELQALKSVPVNNIVEYRRAVVARLAEQGHPVADYPWP
;
A
#
# COMPACT_ATOMS: atom_id res chain seq x y z
N MET A 1 15.69 -18.61 64.18
CA MET A 1 15.76 -17.14 64.31
C MET A 1 15.45 -16.51 62.97
N ARG A 2 14.26 -15.93 62.82
CA ARG A 2 13.80 -15.21 61.62
C ARG A 2 14.37 -13.79 61.66
N ARG A 3 15.01 -13.33 60.57
CA ARG A 3 15.36 -11.92 60.37
C ARG A 3 14.46 -11.33 59.28
N SER A 4 13.78 -10.27 59.68
CA SER A 4 12.74 -9.54 58.99
C SER A 4 13.22 -8.88 57.70
N PHE A 5 12.44 -9.02 56.62
CA PHE A 5 12.48 -8.11 55.48
C PHE A 5 11.50 -6.97 55.75
N LEU A 6 12.02 -5.75 55.84
CA LEU A 6 11.22 -4.53 55.97
C LEU A 6 10.72 -4.14 54.57
N ALA A 7 9.42 -4.23 54.35
CA ALA A 7 8.76 -3.73 53.14
C ALA A 7 8.67 -2.21 53.20
N ILE A 8 9.36 -1.52 52.30
CA ILE A 8 9.16 -0.09 52.05
C ILE A 8 8.00 0.02 51.06
N LEU A 9 6.79 0.27 51.56
CA LEU A 9 5.68 0.79 50.76
C LEU A 9 6.02 2.23 50.36
N GLY A 10 6.55 2.42 49.16
CA GLY A 10 6.62 3.72 48.51
C GLY A 10 5.28 4.02 47.83
N ALA A 11 4.53 4.98 48.38
CA ALA A 11 3.32 5.50 47.75
C ALA A 11 3.68 6.26 46.47
N CYS A 12 3.39 5.69 45.29
CA CYS A 12 3.34 6.45 44.05
C CYS A 12 2.03 7.27 44.04
N ALA A 13 2.09 8.49 44.57
CA ALA A 13 1.05 9.48 44.34
C ALA A 13 1.00 9.84 42.84
N GLY A 14 -0.21 9.86 42.29
CA GLY A 14 -0.48 9.96 40.86
C GLY A 14 0.14 11.19 40.19
N LEU A 15 0.94 10.94 39.15
CA LEU A 15 1.21 11.91 38.11
C LEU A 15 0.11 11.76 37.06
N SER A 16 -0.79 12.74 36.99
CA SER A 16 -1.74 12.89 35.89
C SER A 16 -0.97 13.05 34.58
N VAL A 17 -1.26 12.22 33.57
CA VAL A 17 -0.64 12.26 32.24
C VAL A 17 -1.12 13.46 31.38
N SER A 18 -1.77 14.46 31.98
CA SER A 18 -2.49 15.51 31.25
C SER A 18 -1.64 16.70 30.77
N SER A 19 -0.30 16.56 30.69
CA SER A 19 0.56 17.65 30.20
C SER A 19 1.81 17.12 29.49
N LEU A 20 1.67 16.57 28.28
CA LEU A 20 2.80 16.57 27.35
C LEU A 20 3.07 18.03 26.94
N PRO A 21 4.32 18.52 26.98
CA PRO A 21 4.61 19.89 26.60
C PRO A 21 4.39 20.08 25.10
N ALA A 22 3.82 21.23 24.70
CA ALA A 22 3.58 21.63 23.31
C ALA A 22 4.80 21.48 22.37
N PHE A 23 6.02 21.45 22.92
CA PHE A 23 7.27 21.18 22.20
C PHE A 23 7.31 19.83 21.47
N ALA A 24 6.68 18.77 22.01
CA ALA A 24 6.64 17.48 21.34
C ALA A 24 5.75 17.50 20.08
N GLU A 25 4.68 18.29 20.10
CA GLU A 25 3.73 18.42 18.99
C GLU A 25 4.30 19.29 17.85
N GLU A 26 5.03 20.36 18.19
CA GLU A 26 5.68 21.24 17.22
C GLU A 26 6.85 20.54 16.49
N ALA A 27 7.68 19.78 17.21
CA ALA A 27 8.76 19.00 16.62
C ALA A 27 8.23 17.88 15.69
N ASN A 28 7.13 17.23 16.07
CA ASN A 28 6.47 16.23 15.24
C ASN A 28 5.89 16.83 13.95
N SER A 29 5.32 18.05 14.03
CA SER A 29 4.81 18.78 12.86
C SER A 29 5.93 19.15 11.87
N ALA A 30 7.04 19.70 12.36
CA ALA A 30 8.18 20.06 11.51
C ALA A 30 8.81 18.83 10.84
N TYR A 31 8.91 17.71 11.55
CA TYR A 31 9.41 16.45 11.01
C TYR A 31 8.50 15.91 9.89
N VAL A 32 7.20 15.79 10.15
CA VAL A 32 6.22 15.30 9.15
C VAL A 32 6.17 16.22 7.92
N GLN A 33 6.30 17.54 8.10
CA GLN A 33 6.40 18.47 6.97
C GLN A 33 7.65 18.24 6.13
N SER A 34 8.79 17.99 6.77
CA SER A 34 10.04 17.70 6.06
C SER A 34 9.99 16.39 5.27
N GLU A 35 9.38 15.34 5.83
CA GLU A 35 9.17 14.07 5.12
C GLU A 35 8.27 14.24 3.89
N ASN A 36 7.17 14.99 4.04
CA ASN A 36 6.28 15.29 2.92
C ASN A 36 7.00 16.04 1.81
N LYS A 37 7.92 16.96 2.14
CA LYS A 37 8.73 17.66 1.14
C LYS A 37 9.66 16.71 0.40
N VAL A 38 10.38 15.83 1.11
CA VAL A 38 11.28 14.85 0.49
C VAL A 38 10.51 13.94 -0.46
N VAL A 39 9.33 13.45 -0.07
CA VAL A 39 8.52 12.59 -0.94
C VAL A 39 7.96 13.36 -2.12
N ALA A 40 7.49 14.60 -1.93
CA ALA A 40 6.94 15.42 -3.02
C ALA A 40 7.96 15.72 -4.13
N GLU A 41 9.25 15.83 -3.77
CA GLU A 41 10.34 16.09 -4.72
C GLU A 41 10.95 14.80 -5.32
N MET A 42 10.57 13.62 -4.80
CA MET A 42 11.11 12.34 -5.25
C MET A 42 10.57 11.96 -6.64
N LYS A 43 11.50 11.64 -7.56
CA LYS A 43 11.20 11.28 -8.96
C LYS A 43 11.49 9.81 -9.31
N SER A 44 12.11 9.06 -8.41
CA SER A 44 12.44 7.65 -8.66
C SER A 44 11.23 6.77 -8.36
N PRO A 45 10.59 6.14 -9.35
CA PRO A 45 9.44 5.29 -9.10
C PRO A 45 9.80 4.06 -8.25
N ARG A 46 11.01 3.52 -8.42
CA ARG A 46 11.51 2.44 -7.56
C ARG A 46 11.62 2.89 -6.09
N SER A 47 12.14 4.09 -5.84
CA SER A 47 12.26 4.61 -4.47
C SER A 47 10.89 4.88 -3.84
N LEU A 48 9.95 5.40 -4.63
CA LEU A 48 8.56 5.60 -4.20
C LEU A 48 7.86 4.26 -3.91
N PHE A 49 8.06 3.24 -4.76
CA PHE A 49 7.60 1.87 -4.51
C PHE A 49 8.15 1.30 -3.20
N LEU A 50 9.47 1.41 -3.00
CA LEU A 50 10.11 0.94 -1.77
C LEU A 50 9.53 1.64 -0.54
N LEU A 51 9.31 2.95 -0.61
CA LEU A 51 8.80 3.73 0.50
C LEU A 51 7.30 3.52 0.80
N ARG A 52 6.47 3.37 -0.24
CA ARG A 52 5.00 3.39 -0.11
C ARG A 52 4.33 2.04 -0.24
N CYS A 53 4.95 1.07 -0.91
CA CYS A 53 4.29 -0.17 -1.31
C CYS A 53 5.01 -1.43 -0.79
N SER A 54 6.35 -1.39 -0.70
CA SER A 54 7.14 -2.58 -0.35
C SER A 54 6.92 -3.10 1.07
N GLY A 55 6.39 -2.28 1.98
CA GLY A 55 6.02 -2.73 3.32
C GLY A 55 4.98 -3.87 3.30
N CYS A 56 4.10 -3.89 2.29
CA CYS A 56 3.12 -4.95 2.09
C CYS A 56 3.53 -5.91 0.96
N HIS A 57 4.00 -5.37 -0.16
CA HIS A 57 4.32 -6.18 -1.35
C HIS A 57 5.72 -6.78 -1.36
N GLN A 58 6.55 -6.48 -0.36
CA GLN A 58 7.97 -6.75 -0.31
C GLN A 58 8.76 -6.03 -1.42
N ALA A 59 10.07 -5.84 -1.22
CA ALA A 59 10.92 -5.21 -2.22
C ALA A 59 11.04 -6.04 -3.51
N SER A 60 10.85 -7.37 -3.41
CA SER A 60 10.83 -8.30 -4.53
C SER A 60 9.48 -8.41 -5.22
N GLY A 61 8.42 -7.78 -4.71
CA GLY A 61 7.06 -7.97 -5.22
C GLY A 61 6.40 -9.29 -4.79
N GLY A 62 7.01 -10.06 -3.88
CA GLY A 62 6.52 -11.37 -3.43
C GLY A 62 5.24 -11.35 -2.57
N GLY A 63 4.76 -10.17 -2.17
CA GLY A 63 3.51 -10.05 -1.41
C GLY A 63 3.56 -10.63 0.00
N SER A 64 2.39 -10.83 0.59
CA SER A 64 2.20 -11.47 1.88
C SER A 64 0.88 -12.24 1.86
N LEU A 65 0.95 -13.54 1.59
CA LEU A 65 -0.23 -14.41 1.46
C LEU A 65 -1.08 -14.40 2.74
N GLY A 66 -0.45 -14.47 3.91
CA GLY A 66 -1.14 -14.41 5.20
C GLY A 66 -1.81 -13.05 5.48
N GLY A 67 -1.32 -11.98 4.87
CA GLY A 67 -1.95 -10.64 4.93
C GLY A 67 -2.90 -10.37 3.78
N GLY A 68 -3.17 -11.35 2.91
CA GLY A 68 -4.00 -11.17 1.71
C GLY A 68 -3.46 -10.13 0.73
N VAL A 69 -2.13 -9.97 0.68
CA VAL A 69 -1.43 -9.12 -0.28
C VAL A 69 -0.82 -10.04 -1.35
N PRO A 70 -1.32 -10.02 -2.59
CA PRO A 70 -0.81 -10.91 -3.63
C PRO A 70 0.61 -10.54 -4.04
N GLN A 71 1.38 -11.53 -4.48
CA GLN A 71 2.61 -11.28 -5.24
C GLN A 71 2.26 -10.65 -6.59
N PHE A 72 3.20 -9.91 -7.20
CA PHE A 72 2.98 -9.34 -8.53
C PHE A 72 3.26 -10.35 -9.65
N GLN A 73 4.28 -11.19 -9.49
CA GLN A 73 4.73 -12.13 -10.52
C GLN A 73 3.60 -13.06 -10.96
N GLY A 74 3.27 -12.99 -12.25
CA GLY A 74 2.21 -13.78 -12.86
C GLY A 74 0.79 -13.29 -12.61
N TYR A 75 0.55 -12.34 -11.70
CA TYR A 75 -0.80 -11.87 -11.34
C TYR A 75 -1.05 -10.40 -11.66
N LEU A 76 -0.01 -9.56 -11.72
CA LEU A 76 -0.16 -8.15 -12.05
C LEU A 76 -0.57 -7.94 -13.51
N GLY A 77 0.08 -8.66 -14.44
CA GLY A 77 -0.18 -8.56 -15.88
C GLY A 77 -1.66 -8.69 -16.24
N PRO A 78 -2.34 -9.81 -15.91
CA PRO A 78 -3.76 -9.99 -16.20
C PRO A 78 -4.66 -8.89 -15.62
N MET A 79 -4.40 -8.46 -14.38
CA MET A 79 -5.16 -7.40 -13.74
C MET A 79 -4.95 -6.04 -14.44
N ALA A 80 -3.71 -5.73 -14.86
CA ALA A 80 -3.39 -4.47 -15.53
C ALA A 80 -3.75 -4.45 -17.02
N ASN A 81 -3.98 -5.61 -17.64
CA ASN A 81 -4.52 -5.74 -19.00
C ASN A 81 -6.05 -5.64 -19.08
N ASP A 82 -6.73 -5.91 -17.98
CA ASP A 82 -8.19 -5.86 -17.91
C ASP A 82 -8.70 -4.46 -17.49
N PRO A 83 -9.69 -3.87 -18.20
CA PRO A 83 -10.21 -2.55 -17.86
C PRO A 83 -10.77 -2.42 -16.43
N GLU A 84 -11.49 -3.43 -15.93
CA GLU A 84 -12.00 -3.40 -14.55
C GLU A 84 -10.89 -3.72 -13.54
N GLY A 85 -9.90 -4.52 -13.93
CA GLY A 85 -8.69 -4.74 -13.14
C GLY A 85 -7.91 -3.44 -12.92
N ARG A 86 -7.83 -2.57 -13.94
CA ARG A 86 -7.26 -1.21 -13.79
C ARG A 86 -8.05 -0.33 -12.82
N VAL A 87 -9.39 -0.38 -12.89
CA VAL A 87 -10.24 0.31 -11.90
C VAL A 87 -9.95 -0.23 -10.51
N TYR A 88 -9.87 -1.56 -10.33
CA TYR A 88 -9.52 -2.17 -9.05
C TYR A 88 -8.16 -1.67 -8.54
N ILE A 89 -7.12 -1.66 -9.39
CA ILE A 89 -5.77 -1.19 -9.02
C ILE A 89 -5.82 0.25 -8.49
N ALA A 90 -6.53 1.15 -9.17
CA ALA A 90 -6.68 2.55 -8.76
C ALA A 90 -7.40 2.72 -7.40
N HIS A 91 -8.17 1.72 -6.97
CA HIS A 91 -8.97 1.72 -5.74
C HIS A 91 -8.41 0.83 -4.63
N VAL A 92 -7.29 0.14 -4.84
CA VAL A 92 -6.62 -0.60 -3.77
C VAL A 92 -6.35 0.35 -2.60
N PRO A 93 -6.72 0.02 -1.35
CA PRO A 93 -6.59 0.96 -0.22
C PRO A 93 -5.19 1.56 -0.08
N GLY A 94 -4.14 0.75 -0.26
CA GLY A 94 -2.74 1.21 -0.23
C GLY A 94 -2.37 2.19 -1.36
N VAL A 95 -2.99 2.06 -2.53
CA VAL A 95 -2.84 3.01 -3.66
C VAL A 95 -3.52 4.34 -3.33
N VAL A 96 -4.77 4.28 -2.86
CA VAL A 96 -5.55 5.47 -2.47
C VAL A 96 -4.87 6.22 -1.32
N SER A 97 -4.30 5.51 -0.35
CA SER A 97 -3.63 6.11 0.81
C SER A 97 -2.14 6.36 0.62
N ALA A 98 -1.56 6.17 -0.58
CA ALA A 98 -0.12 6.23 -0.81
C ALA A 98 0.49 7.63 -0.57
N ARG A 99 -0.34 8.69 -0.50
CA ARG A 99 0.08 10.10 -0.39
C ARG A 99 1.09 10.49 -1.49
N LEU A 100 0.83 10.02 -2.70
CA LEU A 100 1.54 10.38 -3.92
C LEU A 100 0.62 11.28 -4.77
N ASN A 101 1.19 12.23 -5.50
CA ASN A 101 0.43 12.91 -6.55
C ASN A 101 0.20 11.95 -7.73
N ASP A 102 -0.74 12.29 -8.62
CA ASP A 102 -1.13 11.39 -9.72
C ASP A 102 0.06 11.02 -10.63
N GLY A 103 0.97 11.96 -10.92
CA GLY A 103 2.16 11.69 -11.73
C GLY A 103 3.10 10.69 -11.06
N GLN A 104 3.40 10.89 -9.77
CA GLN A 104 4.20 9.95 -8.98
C GLN A 104 3.55 8.57 -8.89
N LEU A 105 2.22 8.52 -8.75
CA LEU A 105 1.50 7.25 -8.67
C LEU A 105 1.54 6.52 -10.01
N VAL A 106 1.32 7.21 -11.14
CA VAL A 106 1.50 6.64 -12.48
C VAL A 106 2.92 6.11 -12.68
N ASP A 107 3.93 6.89 -12.31
CA ASP A 107 5.34 6.46 -12.43
C ASP A 107 5.58 5.17 -11.63
N VAL A 108 5.03 5.05 -10.42
CA VAL A 108 5.12 3.83 -9.61
C VAL A 108 4.38 2.67 -10.27
N LEU A 109 3.13 2.86 -10.70
CA LEU A 109 2.34 1.80 -11.34
C LEU A 109 3.01 1.28 -12.61
N ASN A 110 3.59 2.17 -13.42
CA ASN A 110 4.34 1.80 -14.62
C ASN A 110 5.64 1.08 -14.28
N TYR A 111 6.34 1.46 -13.21
CA TYR A 111 7.46 0.68 -12.70
C TYR A 111 7.06 -0.74 -12.29
N LEU A 112 5.89 -0.94 -11.68
CA LEU A 112 5.39 -2.29 -11.39
C LEU A 112 5.13 -3.09 -12.66
N ILE A 113 4.56 -2.46 -13.70
CA ILE A 113 4.33 -3.09 -15.00
C ILE A 113 5.65 -3.50 -15.65
N ASP A 114 6.66 -2.63 -15.60
CA ASP A 114 7.97 -2.90 -16.18
C ASP A 114 8.68 -4.08 -15.50
N GLU A 115 8.59 -4.15 -14.17
CA GLU A 115 9.27 -5.15 -13.36
C GLU A 115 8.53 -6.50 -13.29
N TRP A 116 7.19 -6.49 -13.25
CA TRP A 116 6.38 -7.69 -12.96
C TRP A 116 5.13 -7.85 -13.82
N GLY A 117 4.88 -6.94 -14.77
CA GLY A 117 3.70 -6.97 -15.62
C GLY A 117 3.82 -7.89 -16.83
N GLU A 118 5.03 -8.25 -17.24
CA GLU A 118 5.27 -9.13 -18.40
C GLU A 118 4.89 -10.58 -18.08
N ASP A 119 4.15 -11.22 -18.98
CA ASP A 119 3.77 -12.63 -18.86
C ASP A 119 4.84 -13.58 -19.40
N THR A 120 4.60 -14.90 -19.36
CA THR A 120 5.57 -15.89 -19.84
C THR A 120 5.77 -15.88 -21.37
N GLN A 121 4.93 -15.15 -22.10
CA GLN A 121 4.98 -15.03 -23.56
C GLN A 121 5.63 -13.70 -23.99
N GLY A 122 6.01 -12.84 -23.04
CA GLY A 122 6.61 -11.53 -23.29
C GLY A 122 5.59 -10.42 -23.53
N ASP A 123 4.30 -10.66 -23.32
CA ASP A 123 3.27 -9.62 -23.42
C ASP A 123 3.22 -8.79 -22.14
N ARG A 124 3.16 -7.46 -22.30
CA ARG A 124 3.20 -6.50 -21.19
C ARG A 124 2.01 -5.55 -21.29
N PRO A 125 1.30 -5.28 -20.17
CA PRO A 125 0.26 -4.28 -20.16
C PRO A 125 0.73 -2.90 -20.62
N PRO A 126 -0.15 -2.12 -21.29
CA PRO A 126 0.19 -0.76 -21.64
C PRO A 126 0.45 0.06 -20.36
N HIS A 127 1.32 1.05 -20.44
CA HIS A 127 1.53 1.97 -19.33
C HIS A 127 0.28 2.80 -19.04
N PHE A 128 0.06 3.11 -17.77
CA PHE A 128 -0.95 4.06 -17.31
C PHE A 128 -0.57 5.48 -17.72
N THR A 129 -1.58 6.31 -17.97
CA THR A 129 -1.42 7.77 -18.03
C THR A 129 -2.06 8.46 -16.82
N VAL A 130 -1.73 9.73 -16.60
CA VAL A 130 -2.33 10.52 -15.52
C VAL A 130 -3.82 10.73 -15.78
N GLU A 131 -4.20 11.00 -17.03
CA GLU A 131 -5.59 11.20 -17.44
C GLU A 131 -6.41 9.92 -17.23
N GLU A 132 -5.84 8.77 -17.58
CA GLU A 132 -6.46 7.47 -17.32
C GLU A 132 -6.63 7.24 -15.82
N LEU A 133 -5.57 7.42 -15.02
CA LEU A 133 -5.64 7.22 -13.58
C LEU A 133 -6.73 8.11 -12.93
N GLN A 134 -6.85 9.36 -13.37
CA GLN A 134 -7.89 10.28 -12.90
C GLN A 134 -9.30 9.79 -13.28
N ALA A 135 -9.49 9.31 -14.50
CA ALA A 135 -10.75 8.73 -14.93
C ALA A 135 -11.08 7.47 -14.11
N LEU A 136 -10.11 6.57 -13.90
CA LEU A 136 -10.27 5.37 -13.10
C LEU A 136 -10.68 5.71 -11.65
N LYS A 137 -10.02 6.69 -11.02
CA LYS A 137 -10.34 7.17 -9.64
C LYS A 137 -11.74 7.77 -9.50
N SER A 138 -12.38 8.16 -10.61
CA SER A 138 -13.75 8.69 -10.61
C SER A 138 -14.83 7.61 -10.66
N VAL A 139 -14.45 6.35 -10.96
CA VAL A 139 -15.40 5.23 -11.01
C VAL A 139 -15.84 4.87 -9.59
N PRO A 140 -17.15 4.83 -9.28
CA PRO A 140 -17.62 4.52 -7.95
C PRO A 140 -17.42 3.04 -7.60
N VAL A 141 -16.51 2.75 -6.67
CA VAL A 141 -16.30 1.40 -6.11
C VAL A 141 -16.72 1.38 -4.64
N ASN A 142 -17.91 0.85 -4.36
CA ASN A 142 -18.48 0.84 -3.02
C ASN A 142 -17.88 -0.26 -2.11
N ASN A 143 -17.61 -1.44 -2.69
CA ASN A 143 -17.03 -2.57 -1.98
C ASN A 143 -15.87 -3.14 -2.81
N ILE A 144 -14.65 -2.79 -2.41
CA ILE A 144 -13.44 -3.19 -3.14
C ILE A 144 -13.19 -4.70 -3.13
N VAL A 145 -13.64 -5.40 -2.07
CA VAL A 145 -13.50 -6.86 -1.94
C VAL A 145 -14.42 -7.56 -2.95
N GLU A 146 -15.70 -7.19 -2.98
CA GLU A 146 -16.66 -7.71 -3.96
C GLU A 146 -16.24 -7.37 -5.39
N TYR A 147 -15.78 -6.14 -5.61
CA TYR A 147 -15.29 -5.70 -6.91
C TYR A 147 -14.11 -6.55 -7.38
N ARG A 148 -13.10 -6.78 -6.52
CA ARG A 148 -11.98 -7.67 -6.83
C ARG A 148 -12.47 -9.06 -7.18
N ARG A 149 -13.37 -9.64 -6.40
CA ARG A 149 -13.91 -10.99 -6.62
C ARG A 149 -14.56 -11.12 -7.99
N ALA A 150 -15.34 -10.12 -8.41
CA ALA A 150 -15.95 -10.09 -9.73
C ALA A 150 -14.89 -10.06 -10.86
N VAL A 151 -13.85 -9.22 -10.73
CA VAL A 151 -12.75 -9.14 -11.71
C VAL A 151 -12.02 -10.49 -11.81
N VAL A 152 -11.60 -11.06 -10.68
CA VAL A 152 -10.83 -12.31 -10.71
C VAL A 152 -11.65 -13.52 -11.14
N ALA A 153 -12.96 -13.55 -10.85
CA ALA A 153 -13.84 -14.61 -11.36
C ALA A 153 -13.88 -14.60 -12.90
N ARG A 154 -14.06 -13.42 -13.51
CA ARG A 154 -14.02 -13.27 -14.97
C ARG A 154 -12.65 -13.63 -15.56
N LEU A 155 -11.56 -13.15 -14.95
CA LEU A 155 -10.21 -13.49 -15.41
C LEU A 155 -9.94 -15.00 -15.34
N ALA A 156 -10.39 -15.67 -14.28
CA ALA A 156 -10.27 -17.12 -14.14
C ALA A 156 -11.07 -17.88 -15.21
N GLU A 157 -12.29 -17.43 -15.55
CA GLU A 157 -13.09 -17.99 -16.65
C GLU A 157 -12.41 -17.84 -18.01
N GLN A 158 -11.61 -16.79 -18.19
CA GLN A 158 -10.79 -16.54 -19.38
C GLN A 158 -9.45 -17.32 -19.37
N GLY A 159 -9.17 -18.09 -18.31
CA GLY A 159 -7.95 -18.88 -18.17
C GLY A 159 -6.74 -18.10 -17.69
N HIS A 160 -6.92 -16.85 -17.22
CA HIS A 160 -5.82 -16.08 -16.64
C HIS A 160 -5.54 -16.53 -15.19
N PRO A 161 -4.25 -16.52 -14.78
CA PRO A 161 -3.89 -16.78 -13.39
C PRO A 161 -4.42 -15.68 -12.47
N VAL A 162 -4.94 -16.08 -11.30
CA VAL A 162 -5.45 -15.16 -10.28
C VAL A 162 -4.91 -15.52 -8.90
N ALA A 163 -4.54 -14.51 -8.12
CA ALA A 163 -3.97 -14.72 -6.80
C ALA A 163 -5.05 -14.96 -5.73
N ASP A 164 -4.74 -15.85 -4.78
CA ASP A 164 -5.53 -16.09 -3.57
C ASP A 164 -5.85 -14.80 -2.83
N TYR A 165 -7.04 -14.76 -2.21
CA TYR A 165 -7.55 -13.57 -1.56
C TYR A 165 -8.35 -13.92 -0.30
N PRO A 166 -7.70 -13.91 0.88
CA PRO A 166 -8.28 -14.39 2.12
C PRO A 166 -9.18 -13.38 2.84
N TRP A 167 -9.45 -12.22 2.23
CA TRP A 167 -10.30 -11.20 2.83
C TRP A 167 -11.79 -11.62 2.73
N PRO A 168 -12.59 -11.45 3.80
CA PRO A 168 -13.99 -11.86 3.86
C PRO A 168 -14.90 -11.02 2.96
#